data_AF-A0A7Y2RBL8-F1
#
_entry.id   AF-A0A7Y2RBL8-F1
#
_cell.length_a   1.000
_cell.length_b   1.000
_cell.length_c   1.000
_cell.angle_alpha   90.00
_cell.angle_beta   90.00
_cell.angle_gamma   90.00
#
_symmetry.space_group_name_H-M   'P 1'
#
loop_
_entity.id
_entity.type
_entity.pdbx_description
1 polymer ?
#
loop_
_entity_poly.entity_id
_entity_poly.type
_entity_poly.pdbx_seq_one_letter_code
_entity_poly.pdbx_strand_id
1 'polypeptide(L)'
;MINVSAYPLCAKKLKFQRVNLDEPTMTKFWAAVCVADDCLDEQLTDFGGFDFNDRSPANGARLLKRLEEFLVQRQQRYAKNSVSAKLADDGLIALLGSRGIKTSMLKSEDDYWTAAEILFSGRIKRNGGLTSLYTQIHAIPKKQRKALANENLRKLPADWLSSAPAHQAKLDQERAPRTGDAA
;
A
#
# COMPACT_ATOMS: atom_id res chain seq x y z
N MET A 1 -41.75 1.01 1.07
CA MET A 1 -40.39 0.87 0.52
C MET A 1 -39.76 2.21 0.24
N ILE A 2 -38.66 2.55 0.91
CA ILE A 2 -37.81 3.67 0.46
C ILE A 2 -36.94 3.25 -0.73
N ASN A 3 -36.83 4.12 -1.72
CA ASN A 3 -35.95 3.86 -2.86
C ASN A 3 -34.54 4.39 -2.59
N VAL A 4 -33.56 3.48 -2.57
CA VAL A 4 -32.12 3.76 -2.42
C VAL A 4 -31.30 3.32 -3.63
N SER A 5 -31.94 2.97 -4.76
CA SER A 5 -31.25 2.46 -5.96
C SER A 5 -30.25 3.46 -6.58
N ALA A 6 -30.45 4.76 -6.33
CA ALA A 6 -29.53 5.82 -6.72
C ALA A 6 -28.20 5.81 -5.93
N TYR A 7 -28.09 5.02 -4.86
CA TYR A 7 -26.94 4.94 -3.95
C TYR A 7 -26.48 3.47 -3.84
N PRO A 8 -25.81 2.92 -4.87
CA PRO A 8 -25.56 1.49 -4.96
C PRO A 8 -24.65 0.95 -3.84
N LEU A 9 -23.65 1.70 -3.38
CA LEU A 9 -22.79 1.26 -2.27
C LEU A 9 -23.54 1.33 -0.92
N CYS A 10 -24.34 2.38 -0.70
CA CYS A 10 -25.22 2.46 0.46
C CYS A 10 -26.24 1.30 0.45
N ALA A 11 -26.88 1.02 -0.69
CA ALA A 11 -27.84 -0.07 -0.84
C ALA A 11 -27.19 -1.44 -0.56
N LYS A 12 -25.95 -1.66 -1.04
CA LYS A 12 -25.19 -2.88 -0.75
C LYS A 12 -24.93 -3.04 0.75
N LYS A 13 -24.57 -1.96 1.45
CA LYS A 13 -24.36 -1.96 2.90
C LYS A 13 -25.64 -2.26 3.67
N LEU A 14 -26.73 -1.56 3.35
CA LEU A 14 -28.05 -1.79 3.96
C LEU A 14 -28.51 -3.24 3.79
N LYS A 15 -28.29 -3.82 2.59
CA LYS A 15 -28.57 -5.23 2.32
C LYS A 15 -27.71 -6.16 3.18
N PHE A 16 -26.42 -5.86 3.33
CA PHE A 16 -25.50 -6.65 4.16
C PHE A 16 -25.91 -6.63 5.65
N GLN A 17 -26.32 -5.45 6.14
CA GLN A 17 -26.84 -5.23 7.49
C GLN A 17 -28.27 -5.75 7.69
N ARG A 18 -28.91 -6.29 6.65
CA ARG A 18 -30.30 -6.82 6.66
C ARG A 18 -31.34 -5.77 7.08
N VAL A 19 -31.11 -4.50 6.73
CA VAL A 19 -32.05 -3.41 7.03
C VAL A 19 -33.35 -3.62 6.25
N ASN A 20 -34.49 -3.52 6.95
CA ASN A 20 -35.82 -3.59 6.34
C ASN A 20 -36.23 -2.25 5.72
N LEU A 21 -36.10 -2.11 4.39
CA LEU A 21 -36.45 -0.88 3.67
C LEU A 21 -37.95 -0.70 3.43
N ASP A 22 -38.75 -1.72 3.75
CA ASP A 22 -40.21 -1.70 3.64
C ASP A 22 -40.90 -1.22 4.92
N GLU A 23 -40.17 -1.11 6.01
CA GLU A 23 -40.69 -0.65 7.29
C GLU A 23 -41.20 0.81 7.18
N PRO A 24 -42.42 1.13 7.64
CA PRO A 24 -43.01 2.47 7.49
C PRO A 24 -42.20 3.60 8.14
N THR A 25 -41.46 3.30 9.20
CA THR A 25 -40.59 4.22 9.94
C THR A 25 -39.22 4.39 9.28
N MET A 26 -38.87 3.51 8.33
CA MET A 26 -37.58 3.54 7.65
C MET A 26 -37.56 4.68 6.64
N THR A 27 -36.97 5.79 7.05
CA THR A 27 -36.75 6.96 6.19
C THR A 27 -35.36 6.91 5.57
N LYS A 28 -35.13 7.75 4.54
CA LYS A 28 -33.77 7.95 4.00
C LYS A 28 -32.76 8.42 5.06
N PHE A 29 -33.24 9.16 6.07
CA PHE A 29 -32.42 9.55 7.22
C PHE A 29 -31.97 8.33 8.01
N TRP A 30 -32.89 7.45 8.41
CA TRP A 30 -32.54 6.23 9.15
C TRP A 30 -31.67 5.27 8.34
N ALA A 31 -31.93 5.14 7.04
CA ALA A 31 -31.05 4.39 6.15
C ALA A 31 -29.63 4.99 6.12
N ALA A 32 -29.49 6.32 6.11
CA ALA A 32 -28.18 6.96 6.20
C ALA A 32 -27.48 6.70 7.54
N VAL A 33 -28.22 6.71 8.64
CA VAL A 33 -27.69 6.36 9.98
C VAL A 33 -27.15 4.91 9.98
N CYS A 34 -27.90 3.94 9.47
CA CYS A 34 -27.43 2.55 9.38
C CYS A 34 -26.15 2.42 8.53
N VAL A 35 -26.07 3.12 7.40
CA VAL A 35 -24.87 3.12 6.55
C VAL A 35 -23.67 3.74 7.27
N ALA A 36 -23.90 4.81 8.04
CA ALA A 36 -22.88 5.54 8.77
C ALA A 36 -22.34 4.78 10.00
N ASP A 37 -23.14 3.92 10.63
CA ASP A 37 -22.78 3.14 11.83
C ASP A 37 -21.50 2.29 11.65
N ASP A 38 -21.27 1.79 10.43
CA ASP A 38 -20.06 1.02 10.07
C ASP A 38 -18.84 1.90 9.69
N CYS A 39 -18.97 3.23 9.78
CA CYS A 39 -17.93 4.18 9.42
C CYS A 39 -17.31 4.78 10.68
N LEU A 40 -15.99 5.03 10.65
CA LEU A 40 -15.32 5.68 11.78
C LEU A 40 -15.69 7.17 11.80
N ASP A 41 -15.99 7.69 12.98
CA ASP A 41 -16.38 9.09 13.19
C ASP A 41 -15.34 10.08 12.66
N GLU A 42 -14.05 9.77 12.83
CA GLU A 42 -12.96 10.61 12.30
C GLU A 42 -13.01 10.68 10.77
N GLN A 43 -13.32 9.56 10.10
CA GLN A 43 -13.38 9.52 8.63
C GLN A 43 -14.56 10.30 8.08
N LEU A 44 -15.71 10.24 8.76
CA LEU A 44 -16.89 11.02 8.39
C LEU A 44 -16.64 12.51 8.63
N THR A 45 -15.99 12.85 9.75
CA THR A 45 -15.63 14.23 10.11
C THR A 45 -14.65 14.82 9.08
N ASP A 46 -13.59 14.10 8.74
CA ASP A 46 -12.59 14.51 7.75
C ASP A 46 -13.19 14.69 6.35
N PHE A 47 -14.15 13.85 5.97
CA PHE A 47 -14.83 13.96 4.68
C PHE A 47 -15.83 15.12 4.64
N GLY A 48 -16.45 15.42 5.78
CA GLY A 48 -17.35 16.55 5.98
C GLY A 48 -18.69 16.48 5.25
N GLY A 49 -19.60 17.37 5.64
CA GLY A 49 -20.92 17.52 5.02
C GLY A 49 -22.00 16.57 5.56
N PHE A 50 -21.79 15.99 6.74
CA PHE A 50 -22.79 15.20 7.46
C PHE A 50 -23.39 16.02 8.59
N ASP A 51 -24.71 16.14 8.61
CA ASP A 51 -25.46 16.70 9.72
C ASP A 51 -26.57 15.71 10.08
N PHE A 52 -26.38 14.98 11.18
CA PHE A 52 -27.35 14.00 11.68
C PHE A 52 -28.34 14.61 12.69
N ASN A 53 -28.28 15.92 12.95
CA ASN A 53 -29.23 16.60 13.83
C ASN A 53 -30.55 16.93 13.10
N ASP A 54 -30.48 17.20 11.80
CA ASP A 54 -31.68 17.40 10.96
C ASP A 54 -32.26 16.07 10.48
N ARG A 55 -33.47 15.71 10.91
CA ARG A 55 -34.16 14.47 10.48
C ARG A 55 -35.06 14.67 9.26
N SER A 56 -34.98 15.81 8.59
CA SER A 56 -35.81 16.12 7.43
C SER A 56 -35.61 15.12 6.27
N PRO A 57 -36.66 14.86 5.47
CA PRO A 57 -36.54 14.00 4.28
C PRO A 57 -35.49 14.50 3.27
N ALA A 58 -35.35 15.83 3.15
CA ALA A 58 -34.35 16.46 2.28
C ALA A 58 -32.93 16.16 2.77
N ASN A 59 -32.68 16.26 4.07
CA ASN A 59 -31.40 15.90 4.63
C ASN A 59 -31.12 14.40 4.51
N GLY A 60 -32.11 13.53 4.72
CA GLY A 60 -31.93 12.09 4.52
C GLY A 60 -31.41 11.73 3.13
N ALA A 61 -31.94 12.38 2.08
CA ALA A 61 -31.43 12.21 0.72
C ALA A 61 -30.00 12.76 0.54
N ARG A 62 -29.71 13.92 1.13
CA ARG A 62 -28.37 14.54 1.13
C ARG A 62 -27.33 13.66 1.81
N LEU A 63 -27.65 13.10 2.98
CA LEU A 63 -26.78 12.20 3.74
C LEU A 63 -26.47 10.93 2.93
N LEU A 64 -27.47 10.26 2.35
CA LEU A 64 -27.25 9.09 1.51
C LEU A 64 -26.34 9.40 0.31
N LYS A 65 -26.58 10.52 -0.38
CA LYS A 65 -25.72 10.96 -1.48
C LYS A 65 -24.27 11.16 -1.01
N ARG A 66 -24.09 11.83 0.12
CA ARG A 66 -22.75 12.14 0.65
C ARG A 66 -22.03 10.88 1.14
N LEU A 67 -22.76 9.94 1.75
CA LEU A 67 -22.23 8.63 2.15
C LEU A 67 -21.83 7.81 0.91
N GLU A 68 -22.62 7.85 -0.16
CA GLU A 68 -22.25 7.19 -1.42
C GLU A 68 -20.93 7.74 -1.97
N GLU A 69 -20.78 9.07 -2.03
CA GLU A 69 -19.53 9.72 -2.45
C GLU A 69 -18.34 9.33 -1.57
N PHE A 70 -18.54 9.30 -0.24
CA PHE A 70 -17.54 8.86 0.73
C PHE A 70 -17.11 7.41 0.47
N LEU A 71 -18.06 6.51 0.29
CA LEU A 71 -17.79 5.08 0.06
C LEU A 71 -17.07 4.86 -1.27
N VAL A 72 -17.44 5.57 -2.34
CA VAL A 72 -16.74 5.53 -3.63
C VAL A 72 -15.28 5.97 -3.46
N GLN A 73 -15.05 7.10 -2.79
CA GLN A 73 -13.69 7.61 -2.60
C GLN A 73 -12.86 6.65 -1.73
N ARG A 74 -13.46 6.08 -0.69
CA ARG A 74 -12.83 5.08 0.18
C ARG A 74 -12.43 3.84 -0.62
N GLN A 75 -13.32 3.31 -1.46
CA GLN A 75 -13.02 2.16 -2.33
C GLN A 75 -11.87 2.46 -3.31
N GLN A 76 -11.87 3.65 -3.92
CA GLN A 76 -10.81 4.08 -4.82
C GLN A 76 -9.46 4.21 -4.12
N ARG A 77 -9.42 4.74 -2.88
CA ARG A 77 -8.18 4.80 -2.08
C ARG A 77 -7.64 3.41 -1.78
N TYR A 78 -8.49 2.47 -1.37
CA TYR A 78 -8.07 1.08 -1.15
C TYR A 78 -7.53 0.43 -2.43
N ALA A 79 -8.20 0.63 -3.58
CA ALA A 79 -7.75 0.09 -4.85
C ALA A 79 -6.41 0.68 -5.31
N LYS A 80 -6.21 1.99 -5.12
CA LYS A 80 -4.92 2.64 -5.42
C LYS A 80 -3.81 2.11 -4.50
N ASN A 81 -4.07 2.01 -3.20
CA ASN A 81 -3.10 1.53 -2.24
C ASN A 81 -2.73 0.05 -2.48
N SER A 82 -3.67 -0.80 -2.90
CA SER A 82 -3.38 -2.20 -3.20
C SER A 82 -2.53 -2.37 -4.47
N VAL A 83 -2.81 -1.58 -5.51
CA VAL A 83 -1.98 -1.55 -6.73
C VAL A 83 -0.58 -1.02 -6.40
N SER A 84 -0.47 0.07 -5.64
CA SER A 84 0.82 0.62 -5.22
C SER A 84 1.61 -0.34 -4.32
N ALA A 85 0.95 -1.07 -3.43
CA ALA A 85 1.60 -2.10 -2.61
C ALA A 85 2.14 -3.24 -3.47
N LYS A 86 1.35 -3.74 -4.42
CA LYS A 86 1.81 -4.80 -5.35
C LYS A 86 3.00 -4.35 -6.20
N LEU A 87 2.97 -3.13 -6.72
CA LEU A 87 4.09 -2.58 -7.49
C LEU A 87 5.35 -2.39 -6.64
N ALA A 88 5.19 -2.01 -5.37
CA ALA A 88 6.30 -1.92 -4.42
C ALA A 88 6.90 -3.31 -4.14
N ASP A 89 6.06 -4.33 -3.94
CA ASP A 89 6.50 -5.71 -3.71
C ASP A 89 7.26 -6.26 -4.92
N ASP A 90 6.68 -6.19 -6.12
CA ASP A 90 7.32 -6.63 -7.36
C ASP A 90 8.62 -5.85 -7.63
N GLY A 91 8.61 -4.54 -7.36
CA GLY A 91 9.77 -3.66 -7.49
C GLY A 91 10.89 -3.98 -6.49
N LEU A 92 10.56 -4.28 -5.24
CA LEU A 92 11.51 -4.70 -4.20
C LEU A 92 12.13 -6.06 -4.54
N ILE A 93 11.32 -7.02 -4.98
CA ILE A 93 11.79 -8.33 -5.43
C ILE A 93 12.79 -8.16 -6.58
N ALA A 94 12.43 -7.39 -7.61
CA ALA A 94 13.33 -7.14 -8.73
C ALA A 94 14.62 -6.42 -8.29
N LEU A 95 14.50 -5.41 -7.43
CA LEU A 95 15.63 -4.62 -6.96
C LEU A 95 16.61 -5.45 -6.14
N LEU A 96 16.13 -6.17 -5.11
CA LEU A 96 16.96 -7.02 -4.26
C LEU A 96 17.52 -8.22 -5.04
N GLY A 97 16.69 -8.85 -5.87
CA GLY A 97 17.09 -9.95 -6.75
C GLY A 97 18.21 -9.56 -7.72
N SER A 98 18.12 -8.38 -8.34
CA SER A 98 19.17 -7.86 -9.23
C SER A 98 20.53 -7.64 -8.56
N ARG A 99 20.58 -7.68 -7.22
CA ARG A 99 21.81 -7.55 -6.43
C ARG A 99 22.34 -8.87 -5.90
N GLY A 100 21.73 -9.98 -6.28
CA GLY A 100 22.17 -11.31 -5.88
C GLY A 100 21.55 -11.81 -4.58
N ILE A 101 20.38 -11.27 -4.18
CA ILE A 101 19.58 -11.85 -3.09
C ILE A 101 18.61 -12.88 -3.66
N LYS A 102 18.49 -14.05 -3.00
CA LYS A 102 17.41 -15.01 -3.21
C LYS A 102 16.13 -14.48 -2.57
N THR A 103 15.32 -13.77 -3.34
CA THR A 103 14.06 -13.20 -2.86
C THR A 103 13.06 -14.27 -2.39
N SER A 104 13.19 -15.52 -2.83
CA SER A 104 12.43 -16.66 -2.32
C SER A 104 12.67 -16.96 -0.83
N MET A 105 13.76 -16.44 -0.24
CA MET A 105 14.06 -16.57 1.18
C MET A 105 13.44 -15.45 2.03
N LEU A 106 12.95 -14.38 1.40
CA LEU A 106 12.30 -13.25 2.07
C LEU A 106 10.78 -13.52 2.13
N LYS A 107 10.31 -14.13 3.22
CA LYS A 107 8.93 -14.61 3.35
C LYS A 107 8.01 -13.63 4.06
N SER A 108 8.59 -12.70 4.81
CA SER A 108 7.87 -11.70 5.58
C SER A 108 8.35 -10.31 5.24
N GLU A 109 7.52 -9.29 5.52
CA GLU A 109 7.93 -7.90 5.42
C GLU A 109 9.20 -7.61 6.26
N ASP A 110 9.38 -8.32 7.38
CA ASP A 110 10.55 -8.18 8.24
C ASP A 110 11.85 -8.59 7.55
N ASP A 111 11.81 -9.64 6.74
CA ASP A 111 12.96 -10.11 5.97
C ASP A 111 13.40 -9.06 4.93
N TYR A 112 12.44 -8.40 4.27
CA TYR A 112 12.73 -7.33 3.30
C TYR A 112 13.37 -6.12 3.96
N TRP A 113 12.84 -5.68 5.11
CA TRP A 113 13.42 -4.59 5.87
C TRP A 113 14.82 -4.94 6.35
N THR A 114 15.02 -6.12 6.94
CA THR A 114 16.31 -6.59 7.43
C THR A 114 17.34 -6.61 6.31
N ALA A 115 17.00 -7.18 5.15
CA ALA A 115 17.89 -7.22 4.00
C ALA A 115 18.25 -5.80 3.51
N ALA A 116 17.27 -4.91 3.44
CA ALA A 116 17.49 -3.54 2.97
C ALA A 116 18.28 -2.69 3.98
N GLU A 117 18.08 -2.86 5.28
CA GLU A 117 18.82 -2.14 6.33
C GLU A 117 20.30 -2.51 6.32
N ILE A 118 20.60 -3.79 6.04
CA ILE A 118 21.97 -4.26 5.85
C ILE A 118 22.57 -3.64 4.58
N LEU A 119 21.86 -3.73 3.44
CA LEU A 119 22.38 -3.24 2.15
C LEU A 119 22.54 -1.72 2.08
N PHE A 120 21.59 -0.98 2.63
CA PHE A 120 21.50 0.48 2.53
C PHE A 120 21.67 1.15 3.90
N SER A 121 22.52 0.57 4.75
CA SER A 121 22.78 1.02 6.11
C SER A 121 23.00 2.54 6.19
N GLY A 122 22.28 3.17 7.12
CA GLY A 122 22.32 4.62 7.34
C GLY A 122 21.60 5.48 6.29
N ARG A 123 20.97 4.89 5.27
CA ARG A 123 20.21 5.61 4.22
C ARG A 123 18.71 5.36 4.25
N ILE A 124 18.28 4.35 4.97
CA ILE A 124 16.87 4.04 5.18
C ILE A 124 16.59 3.96 6.69
N LYS A 125 15.34 4.23 7.06
CA LYS A 125 14.86 4.10 8.44
C LYS A 125 13.55 3.33 8.42
N ARG A 126 13.46 2.32 9.29
CA ARG A 126 12.26 1.52 9.46
C ARG A 126 11.06 2.38 9.84
N ASN A 127 10.14 2.51 8.91
CA ASN A 127 8.91 3.26 9.07
C ASN A 127 7.89 2.84 8.02
N GLY A 128 6.69 2.46 8.44
CA GLY A 128 5.61 2.03 7.56
C GLY A 128 5.86 0.67 6.90
N GLY A 129 5.09 0.38 5.84
CA GLY A 129 5.09 -0.88 5.11
C GLY A 129 6.16 -1.00 4.01
N LEU A 130 6.09 -2.09 3.22
CA LEU A 130 6.95 -2.32 2.04
C LEU A 130 6.90 -1.18 1.00
N THR A 131 5.77 -0.50 0.84
CA THR A 131 5.67 0.70 -0.02
C THR A 131 6.59 1.83 0.44
N SER A 132 6.70 2.04 1.75
CA SER A 132 7.62 3.03 2.33
C SER A 132 9.07 2.60 2.08
N LEU A 133 9.40 1.34 2.32
CA LEU A 133 10.72 0.78 2.05
C LEU A 133 11.14 1.00 0.59
N TYR A 134 10.28 0.64 -0.36
CA TYR A 134 10.52 0.82 -1.78
C TYR A 134 10.80 2.28 -2.14
N THR A 135 10.01 3.20 -1.58
CA THR A 135 10.16 4.64 -1.80
C THR A 135 11.49 5.16 -1.25
N GLN A 136 11.87 4.75 -0.04
CA GLN A 136 13.15 5.15 0.58
C GLN A 136 14.35 4.65 -0.23
N ILE A 137 14.33 3.38 -0.68
CA ILE A 137 15.40 2.85 -1.54
C ILE A 137 15.45 3.62 -2.87
N HIS A 138 14.31 3.98 -3.44
CA HIS A 138 14.24 4.74 -4.68
C HIS A 138 14.75 6.17 -4.57
N ALA A 139 14.67 6.79 -3.39
CA ALA A 139 15.25 8.10 -3.11
C ALA A 139 16.79 8.08 -3.10
N ILE A 140 17.42 6.92 -2.89
CA ILE A 140 18.89 6.78 -2.97
C ILE A 140 19.32 6.84 -4.45
N PRO A 141 20.26 7.72 -4.83
CA PRO A 141 20.79 7.80 -6.19
C PRO A 141 21.28 6.44 -6.71
N LYS A 142 20.98 6.12 -7.98
CA LYS A 142 21.24 4.80 -8.59
C LYS A 142 22.69 4.31 -8.42
N LYS A 143 23.68 5.19 -8.61
CA LYS A 143 25.11 4.89 -8.44
C LYS A 143 25.43 4.52 -6.99
N GLN A 144 24.94 5.32 -6.04
CA GLN A 144 25.15 5.10 -4.61
C GLN A 144 24.45 3.82 -4.13
N ARG A 145 23.23 3.57 -4.61
CA ARG A 145 22.51 2.31 -4.34
C ARG A 145 23.31 1.10 -4.80
N LYS A 146 23.98 1.16 -5.97
CA LYS A 146 24.87 0.07 -6.44
C LYS A 146 26.08 -0.11 -5.53
N ALA A 147 26.77 0.97 -5.20
CA ALA A 147 27.95 0.93 -4.36
C ALA A 147 27.66 0.33 -2.96
N LEU A 148 26.63 0.86 -2.26
CA LEU A 148 26.26 0.41 -0.92
C LEU A 148 25.87 -1.07 -0.88
N ALA A 149 25.03 -1.51 -1.82
CA ALA A 149 24.62 -2.91 -1.85
C ALA A 149 25.80 -3.85 -2.09
N ASN A 150 26.73 -3.48 -2.99
CA ASN A 150 27.91 -4.31 -3.28
C ASN A 150 28.86 -4.39 -2.08
N GLU A 151 29.02 -3.29 -1.35
CA GLU A 151 29.85 -3.22 -0.14
C GLU A 151 29.27 -4.08 0.99
N ASN A 152 27.95 -4.02 1.16
CA ASN A 152 27.27 -4.67 2.27
C ASN A 152 26.72 -6.08 1.95
N LEU A 153 26.83 -6.54 0.70
CA LEU A 153 26.27 -7.83 0.28
C LEU A 153 26.73 -9.00 1.16
N ARG A 154 28.01 -8.99 1.54
CA ARG A 154 28.64 -10.03 2.36
C ARG A 154 28.17 -10.04 3.81
N LYS A 155 27.45 -9.01 4.25
CA LYS A 155 26.90 -8.90 5.61
C LYS A 155 25.53 -9.58 5.74
N LEU A 156 24.92 -9.99 4.62
CA LEU A 156 23.66 -10.74 4.64
C LEU A 156 23.90 -12.22 5.00
N PRO A 157 22.87 -12.90 5.55
CA PRO A 157 22.93 -14.35 5.75
C PRO A 157 23.26 -15.08 4.45
N ALA A 158 24.19 -16.04 4.50
CA ALA A 158 24.65 -16.77 3.31
C ALA A 158 23.51 -17.47 2.57
N ASP A 159 22.51 -17.96 3.28
CA ASP A 159 21.34 -18.65 2.72
C ASP A 159 20.45 -17.71 1.88
N TRP A 160 20.50 -16.39 2.16
CA TRP A 160 19.79 -15.36 1.42
C TRP A 160 20.53 -14.92 0.17
N LEU A 161 21.81 -15.29 0.02
CA LEU A 161 22.59 -14.96 -1.15
C LEU A 161 22.33 -15.98 -2.26
N SER A 162 22.13 -15.46 -3.48
CA SER A 162 22.10 -16.26 -4.69
C SER A 162 23.45 -16.91 -4.86
N SER A 163 23.49 -18.24 -4.69
CA SER A 163 24.64 -19.08 -4.99
C SER A 163 24.82 -19.11 -6.50
N ALA A 164 25.32 -18.02 -7.05
CA ALA A 164 25.75 -17.95 -8.43
C ALA A 164 27.20 -17.49 -8.41
N PRO A 165 28.17 -18.42 -8.53
CA PRO A 165 29.55 -18.10 -8.89
C PRO A 165 29.64 -17.08 -10.05
N ALA A 166 28.60 -16.97 -10.88
CA ALA A 166 28.44 -15.97 -11.93
C ALA A 166 28.24 -14.51 -11.45
N HIS A 167 27.63 -14.24 -10.29
CA HIS A 167 27.44 -12.86 -9.79
C HIS A 167 28.71 -12.32 -9.13
N GLN A 168 29.41 -13.17 -8.37
CA GLN A 168 30.72 -12.85 -7.80
C GLN A 168 31.75 -12.61 -8.92
N ALA A 169 31.79 -13.48 -9.95
CA ALA A 169 32.63 -13.29 -11.13
C ALA A 169 32.33 -12.00 -11.92
N LYS A 170 31.06 -11.57 -11.97
CA LYS A 170 30.66 -10.33 -12.66
C LYS A 170 31.02 -9.07 -11.86
N LEU A 171 30.92 -9.13 -10.53
CA LEU A 171 31.39 -8.07 -9.63
C LEU A 171 32.91 -7.95 -9.61
N ASP A 172 33.62 -9.08 -9.68
CA ASP A 172 35.08 -9.12 -9.72
C ASP A 172 35.63 -8.66 -11.08
N GLN A 173 34.93 -8.94 -12.20
CA GLN A 173 35.22 -8.35 -13.52
C GLN A 173 34.99 -6.84 -13.57
N GLU A 174 33.96 -6.31 -12.91
CA GLU A 174 33.71 -4.85 -12.84
C GLU A 174 34.69 -4.11 -11.90
N ARG A 175 35.39 -4.83 -11.02
CA ARG A 175 36.39 -4.29 -10.07
C ARG A 175 37.83 -4.37 -10.57
N ALA A 176 38.12 -5.14 -11.62
CA ALA A 176 39.46 -5.22 -12.17
C ALA A 176 39.85 -3.89 -12.83
N PRO A 177 41.02 -3.30 -12.52
CA PRO A 177 41.53 -2.15 -13.27
C PRO A 177 41.70 -2.58 -14.73
N ARG A 178 41.24 -1.74 -15.67
CA ARG A 178 41.51 -1.93 -17.10
C ARG A 178 43.02 -1.80 -17.33
N THR A 179 43.75 -2.89 -17.19
CA THR A 179 45.14 -2.99 -17.66
C THR A 179 45.09 -3.19 -19.16
N GLY A 180 45.21 -2.08 -19.89
CA GLY A 180 45.20 -2.08 -21.34
C GLY A 180 45.31 -0.67 -21.89
N ASP A 181 46.36 0.03 -21.47
CA ASP A 181 47.00 1.08 -22.28
C ASP A 181 48.47 1.14 -21.84
N ALA A 182 49.27 0.28 -22.46
CA ALA A 182 50.70 0.49 -22.60
C ALA A 182 50.98 0.35 -24.10
N ALA A 183 51.23 1.52 -24.69
CA ALA A 183 51.70 1.71 -26.06
C ALA A 183 53.11 1.13 -26.25
#